data_AF-A0A3C2BU63-F1
#
_entry.id   AF-A0A3C2BU63-F1
#
_cell.length_a   1.000
_cell.length_b   1.000
_cell.length_c   1.000
_cell.angle_alpha   90.00
_cell.angle_beta   90.00
_cell.angle_gamma   90.00
#
_symmetry.space_group_name_H-M   'P 1'
#
loop_
_entity.id
_entity.type
_entity.pdbx_description
1 polymer ?
#
loop_
_entity_poly.entity_id
_entity_poly.type
_entity_poly.pdbx_seq_one_letter_code
_entity_poly.pdbx_strand_id
1 'polypeptide(L)'
;MAQSLIPFPSTSYPDVPVSRRWIAFRVIHKAGGSSWAVVDASTYELHPEASASLHYLMGSAGSTNTIRAYAQRLAAFFTWLGPARLDWTEGVPVVSRFIRELAVTALPVLEGDAEYREPRYRSGKTMNQYAAAITQFYMSAAGFYETRIAYGFSGDRLLPGQVSRSRAVRVKEVEEAPKLLDEPDAKSLLETITNRRDRFLVALMIETGVRIGEALGLRTEDLHLFHDSRAVGCASSGPHLHVRRRQNPNAALSKSSNPRMVPVTEAVCTLYHL
;
A
#
# COMPACT_ATOMS: atom_id res chain seq x y z
N MET A 1 36.72 -28.01 15.41
CA MET A 1 35.48 -27.30 15.80
C MET A 1 35.88 -26.06 16.57
N ALA A 2 35.84 -24.89 15.93
CA ALA A 2 36.19 -23.62 16.57
C ALA A 2 34.91 -22.87 16.91
N GLN A 3 34.65 -22.70 18.22
CA GLN A 3 33.60 -21.84 18.74
C GLN A 3 34.01 -20.38 18.48
N SER A 4 33.16 -19.64 17.76
CA SER A 4 33.31 -18.19 17.60
C SER A 4 33.03 -17.51 18.94
N LEU A 5 34.09 -16.98 19.55
CA LEU A 5 34.10 -16.15 20.77
C LEU A 5 33.91 -14.67 20.39
N ILE A 6 32.72 -14.31 19.92
CA ILE A 6 32.28 -12.91 19.93
C ILE A 6 31.13 -12.83 20.94
N PRO A 7 31.34 -12.28 22.15
CA PRO A 7 30.25 -12.12 23.10
C PRO A 7 29.23 -11.15 22.50
N PHE A 8 27.97 -11.57 22.47
CA PHE A 8 26.83 -10.75 22.09
C PHE A 8 26.83 -9.46 22.94
N PRO A 9 26.56 -8.28 22.36
CA PRO A 9 26.16 -7.15 23.19
C PRO A 9 24.86 -7.53 23.90
N SER A 10 24.85 -7.42 25.23
CA SER A 10 23.64 -7.60 26.02
C SER A 10 22.64 -6.51 25.64
N THR A 11 21.67 -6.86 24.79
CA THR A 11 20.50 -6.03 24.54
C THR A 11 19.59 -6.13 25.77
N SER A 12 19.93 -5.39 26.82
CA SER A 12 19.01 -5.11 27.91
C SER A 12 17.92 -4.20 27.35
N TYR A 13 16.86 -4.78 26.82
CA TYR A 13 15.64 -4.04 26.54
C TYR A 13 15.03 -3.64 27.89
N PRO A 14 14.81 -2.34 28.16
CA PRO A 14 14.03 -1.95 29.31
C PRO A 14 12.64 -2.59 29.19
N ASP A 15 12.06 -2.99 30.33
CA ASP A 15 10.68 -3.48 30.44
C ASP A 15 9.78 -2.69 29.48
N VAL A 16 9.37 -3.33 28.38
CA VAL A 16 8.51 -2.68 27.38
C VAL A 16 7.23 -2.32 28.11
N PRO A 17 6.87 -1.03 28.25
CA PRO A 17 5.64 -0.68 28.92
C PRO A 17 4.50 -1.34 28.16
N VAL A 18 3.66 -2.09 28.88
CA VAL A 18 2.50 -2.85 28.37
C VAL A 18 1.53 -1.97 27.54
N SER A 19 1.72 -0.64 27.55
CA SER A 19 0.84 0.39 26.99
C SER A 19 1.39 1.15 25.77
N ARG A 20 2.58 0.84 25.22
CA ARG A 20 3.06 1.58 24.04
C ARG A 20 2.16 1.33 22.83
N ARG A 21 1.58 2.42 22.33
CA ARG A 21 0.73 2.42 21.14
C ARG A 21 1.50 3.03 19.99
N TRP A 22 1.69 2.29 18.92
CA TRP A 22 2.37 2.76 17.72
C TRP A 22 1.37 3.23 16.68
N ILE A 23 1.70 4.31 15.98
CA ILE A 23 0.90 4.86 14.88
C ILE A 23 1.76 5.10 13.64
N ALA A 24 1.14 4.99 12.48
CA ALA A 24 1.73 5.46 11.24
C ALA A 24 1.63 6.97 11.17
N PHE A 25 2.77 7.64 11.04
CA PHE A 25 2.85 9.09 11.04
C PHE A 25 3.53 9.61 9.78
N ARG A 26 2.99 10.70 9.23
CA ARG A 26 3.55 11.32 8.03
C ARG A 26 4.78 12.14 8.43
N VAL A 27 5.90 11.89 7.77
CA VAL A 27 7.17 12.57 8.01
C VAL A 27 7.62 13.32 6.77
N ILE A 28 8.45 14.35 6.94
CA ILE A 28 9.04 15.14 5.84
C ILE A 28 10.55 14.95 5.91
N HIS A 29 11.16 14.57 4.80
CA HIS A 29 12.61 14.41 4.74
C HIS A 29 13.31 15.75 4.57
N LYS A 30 14.52 15.89 5.13
CA LYS A 30 15.35 17.11 4.99
C LYS A 30 15.64 17.46 3.52
N ALA A 31 15.79 16.45 2.66
CA ALA A 31 15.99 16.62 1.22
C ALA A 31 14.70 16.98 0.44
N GLY A 32 13.58 17.18 1.13
CA GLY A 32 12.25 17.37 0.54
C GLY A 32 11.50 16.06 0.34
N GLY A 33 10.17 16.16 0.22
CA GLY A 33 9.26 15.03 0.02
C GLY A 33 8.70 14.46 1.32
N SER A 34 7.45 13.98 1.26
CA SER A 34 6.78 13.34 2.39
C SER A 34 6.84 11.82 2.31
N SER A 35 7.08 11.19 3.45
CA SER A 35 7.08 9.74 3.63
C SER A 35 6.26 9.37 4.87
N TRP A 36 6.36 8.13 5.32
CA TRP A 36 5.69 7.62 6.51
C TRP A 36 6.68 6.87 7.39
N ALA A 37 6.52 7.03 8.69
CA ALA A 37 7.28 6.35 9.73
C ALA A 37 6.33 5.75 10.77
N VAL A 38 6.86 4.92 11.67
CA VAL A 38 6.12 4.38 12.82
C VAL A 38 6.63 5.12 14.06
N VAL A 39 5.73 5.74 14.80
CA VAL A 39 6.05 6.52 16.00
C VAL A 39 5.19 6.12 17.19
N ASP A 40 5.68 6.33 18.39
CA ASP A 40 4.87 6.22 19.60
C ASP A 40 3.78 7.28 19.59
N ALA A 41 2.54 6.89 19.91
CA ALA A 41 1.37 7.76 19.83
C ALA A 41 1.38 8.89 20.86
N SER A 42 2.13 8.73 21.95
CA SER A 42 2.22 9.69 23.05
C SER A 42 3.44 10.60 22.93
N THR A 43 4.61 10.04 22.59
CA THR A 43 5.87 10.79 22.56
C THR A 43 6.28 11.24 21.16
N TYR A 44 5.67 10.68 20.11
CA TYR A 44 6.10 10.82 18.71
C TYR A 44 7.55 10.36 18.43
N GLU A 45 8.15 9.60 19.36
CA GLU A 45 9.45 8.98 19.14
C GLU A 45 9.37 7.89 18.07
N LEU A 46 10.37 7.84 17.20
CA LEU A 46 10.43 6.87 16.11
C LEU A 46 10.66 5.45 16.65
N HIS A 47 9.92 4.49 16.12
CA HIS A 47 10.32 3.08 16.21
C HIS A 47 11.55 2.88 15.33
N PRO A 48 12.73 2.52 15.88
CA PRO A 48 13.98 2.56 15.13
C PRO A 48 13.99 1.61 13.94
N GLU A 49 13.69 0.33 14.16
CA GLU A 49 13.76 -0.71 13.13
C GLU A 49 12.65 -0.55 12.09
N ALA A 50 11.41 -0.31 12.53
CA ALA A 50 10.28 -0.16 11.62
C ALA A 50 10.45 1.07 10.72
N SER A 51 10.91 2.19 11.28
CA SER A 51 11.13 3.42 10.52
C SER A 51 12.34 3.30 9.59
N ALA A 52 13.42 2.64 10.01
CA ALA A 52 14.56 2.35 9.15
C ALA A 52 14.19 1.45 7.95
N SER A 53 13.39 0.42 8.19
CA SER A 53 12.84 -0.46 7.15
C SER A 53 12.02 0.31 6.10
N LEU A 54 11.13 1.19 6.55
CA LEU A 54 10.32 2.04 5.67
C LEU A 54 11.18 3.03 4.88
N HIS A 55 12.23 3.57 5.49
CA HIS A 55 13.20 4.44 4.84
C HIS A 55 13.98 3.70 3.74
N TYR A 56 14.41 2.47 4.02
CA TYR A 56 15.05 1.60 3.02
C TYR A 56 14.12 1.31 1.82
N LEU A 57 12.84 1.02 2.08
CA LEU A 57 11.86 0.77 1.03
C LEU A 57 11.63 2.00 0.15
N MET A 58 11.70 3.20 0.73
CA MET A 58 11.63 4.45 -0.02
C MET A 58 12.80 4.59 -1.01
N GLY A 59 14.03 4.28 -0.57
CA GLY A 59 15.21 4.28 -1.44
C GLY A 59 15.14 3.23 -2.56
N SER A 60 14.42 2.13 -2.33
CA SER A 60 14.22 1.03 -3.31
C SER A 60 13.07 1.28 -4.30
N ALA A 61 12.71 2.54 -4.57
CA ALA A 61 11.61 2.97 -5.45
C ALA A 61 10.19 2.54 -5.00
N GLY A 62 9.98 2.30 -3.71
CA GLY A 62 8.65 2.07 -3.14
C GLY A 62 7.74 3.29 -3.29
N SER A 63 6.49 3.09 -3.70
CA SER A 63 5.53 4.21 -3.78
C SER A 63 5.16 4.73 -2.38
N THR A 64 4.90 6.03 -2.24
CA THR A 64 4.46 6.63 -0.96
C THR A 64 3.22 5.96 -0.39
N ASN A 65 2.30 5.49 -1.25
CA ASN A 65 1.13 4.73 -0.84
C ASN A 65 1.48 3.36 -0.27
N THR A 66 2.47 2.68 -0.85
CA THR A 66 3.00 1.42 -0.29
C THR A 66 3.61 1.66 1.08
N ILE A 67 4.46 2.70 1.22
CA ILE A 67 5.11 3.03 2.50
C ILE A 67 4.08 3.38 3.56
N ARG A 68 3.08 4.21 3.24
CA ARG A 68 1.94 4.51 4.13
C ARG A 68 1.26 3.24 4.61
N ALA A 69 0.89 2.39 3.67
CA ALA A 69 0.13 1.19 3.97
C ALA A 69 0.97 0.19 4.77
N TYR A 70 2.30 0.14 4.57
CA TYR A 70 3.20 -0.69 5.37
C TYR A 70 3.37 -0.11 6.77
N ALA A 71 3.57 1.20 6.91
CA ALA A 71 3.65 1.88 8.20
C ALA A 71 2.41 1.61 9.06
N GLN A 72 1.20 1.68 8.48
CA GLN A 72 -0.04 1.37 9.21
C GLN A 72 -0.08 -0.07 9.73
N ARG A 73 0.40 -1.03 8.93
CA ARG A 73 0.39 -2.44 9.30
C ARG A 73 1.48 -2.78 10.32
N LEU A 74 2.64 -2.16 10.19
CA LEU A 74 3.73 -2.28 11.17
C LEU A 74 3.34 -1.65 12.51
N ALA A 75 2.73 -0.46 12.50
CA ALA A 75 2.22 0.18 13.71
C ALA A 75 1.23 -0.72 14.46
N ALA A 76 0.30 -1.36 13.75
CA ALA A 76 -0.61 -2.32 14.35
C ALA A 76 0.11 -3.56 14.92
N PHE A 77 1.09 -4.11 14.19
CA PHE A 77 1.90 -5.25 14.66
C PHE A 77 2.69 -4.91 15.93
N PHE A 78 3.44 -3.81 15.95
CA PHE A 78 4.23 -3.40 17.11
C PHE A 78 3.35 -3.00 18.31
N THR A 79 2.17 -2.44 18.07
CA THR A 79 1.20 -2.17 19.16
C THR A 79 0.70 -3.46 19.79
N TRP A 80 0.50 -4.51 19.00
CA TRP A 80 0.04 -5.81 19.50
C TRP A 80 1.11 -6.55 20.33
N LEU A 81 2.40 -6.38 20.00
CA LEU A 81 3.49 -7.06 20.71
C LEU A 81 3.54 -6.74 22.22
N GLY A 82 3.27 -5.49 22.61
CA GLY A 82 3.33 -5.05 24.00
C GLY A 82 2.40 -5.84 24.93
N PRO A 83 1.07 -5.77 24.73
CA PRO A 83 0.12 -6.57 25.51
C PRO A 83 0.32 -8.08 25.38
N ALA A 84 0.77 -8.56 24.22
CA ALA A 84 1.06 -9.98 23.99
C ALA A 84 2.35 -10.46 24.69
N ARG A 85 3.19 -9.53 25.19
CA ARG A 85 4.51 -9.79 25.79
C ARG A 85 5.41 -10.64 24.88
N LEU A 86 5.44 -10.31 23.59
CA LEU A 86 6.24 -11.00 22.57
C LEU A 86 7.31 -10.08 22.00
N ASP A 87 8.42 -10.67 21.57
CA ASP A 87 9.46 -9.94 20.86
C ASP A 87 9.41 -10.27 19.35
N TRP A 88 9.45 -9.23 18.52
CA TRP A 88 9.53 -9.40 17.07
C TRP A 88 10.81 -10.16 16.65
N THR A 89 11.87 -10.13 17.46
CA THR A 89 13.12 -10.87 17.15
C THR A 89 12.91 -12.38 17.08
N GLU A 90 11.86 -12.93 17.71
CA GLU A 90 11.51 -14.35 17.64
C GLU A 90 11.05 -14.81 16.23
N GLY A 91 10.69 -13.88 15.34
CA GLY A 91 10.43 -14.16 13.92
C GLY A 91 9.09 -14.85 13.62
N VAL A 92 9.14 -15.95 12.84
CA VAL A 92 7.94 -16.61 12.25
C VAL A 92 6.86 -16.99 13.28
N PRO A 93 7.18 -17.54 14.46
CA PRO A 93 6.18 -17.88 15.47
C PRO A 93 5.33 -16.68 15.90
N VAL A 94 5.96 -15.52 16.10
CA VAL A 94 5.29 -14.28 16.52
C VAL A 94 4.38 -13.74 15.41
N VAL A 95 4.85 -13.76 14.17
CA VAL A 95 4.01 -13.36 13.03
C VAL A 95 2.83 -14.31 12.83
N SER A 96 3.02 -15.61 13.03
CA SER A 96 1.93 -16.60 12.94
C SER A 96 0.86 -16.36 14.01
N ARG A 97 1.29 -16.03 15.24
CA ARG A 97 0.40 -15.62 16.33
C ARG A 97 -0.35 -14.34 15.99
N PHE A 98 0.33 -13.33 15.44
CA PHE A 98 -0.32 -12.08 15.03
C PHE A 98 -1.37 -12.28 13.93
N ILE A 99 -1.05 -13.05 12.89
CA ILE A 99 -2.00 -13.32 11.80
C ILE A 99 -3.20 -14.13 12.31
N ARG A 100 -2.98 -15.08 13.23
CA ARG A 100 -4.07 -15.80 13.91
C ARG A 100 -4.95 -14.84 14.71
N GLU A 101 -4.35 -13.94 15.48
CA GLU A 101 -5.08 -12.92 16.23
C GLU A 101 -5.95 -12.08 15.27
N LEU A 102 -5.38 -11.56 14.18
CA LEU A 102 -6.14 -10.80 13.17
C LEU A 102 -7.33 -11.57 12.57
N ALA A 103 -7.24 -12.90 12.50
CA ALA A 103 -8.30 -13.76 11.98
C ALA A 103 -9.46 -13.95 12.96
N VAL A 104 -9.17 -13.93 14.27
CA VAL A 104 -10.17 -14.18 15.33
C VAL A 104 -10.63 -12.91 16.04
N THR A 105 -9.93 -11.79 15.90
CA THR A 105 -10.36 -10.50 16.45
C THR A 105 -11.35 -9.83 15.49
N ALA A 106 -12.57 -9.61 15.98
CA ALA A 106 -13.57 -8.82 15.27
C ALA A 106 -13.08 -7.37 15.04
N LEU A 107 -13.53 -6.77 13.94
CA LEU A 107 -13.29 -5.36 13.67
C LEU A 107 -14.09 -4.49 14.67
N PRO A 108 -13.52 -3.37 15.14
CA PRO A 108 -14.22 -2.48 16.05
C PRO A 108 -15.48 -1.92 15.38
N VAL A 109 -16.60 -1.95 16.11
CA VAL A 109 -17.84 -1.28 15.72
C VAL A 109 -17.66 0.21 16.00
N LEU A 110 -18.03 1.08 15.05
CA LEU A 110 -18.01 2.52 15.26
C LEU A 110 -19.04 2.86 16.34
N GLU A 111 -18.62 3.61 17.37
CA GLU A 111 -19.52 4.08 18.43
C GLU A 111 -20.61 4.97 17.81
N GLY A 112 -21.88 4.59 17.98
CA GLY A 112 -23.03 5.38 17.52
C GLY A 112 -24.18 4.58 16.91
N ASP A 113 -23.97 3.33 16.52
CA ASP A 113 -25.04 2.46 16.01
C ASP A 113 -25.63 1.61 17.16
N ALA A 114 -26.84 1.97 17.62
CA ALA A 114 -27.59 1.24 18.66
C ALA A 114 -28.18 -0.11 18.17
N GLU A 115 -27.92 -0.48 16.91
CA GLU A 115 -28.43 -1.68 16.28
C GLU A 115 -27.38 -2.81 16.36
N TYR A 116 -27.80 -3.99 16.81
CA TYR A 116 -26.95 -5.18 16.80
C TYR A 116 -26.51 -5.51 15.36
N ARG A 117 -25.20 -5.63 15.15
CA ARG A 117 -24.63 -6.13 13.90
C ARG A 117 -23.73 -7.32 14.21
N GLU A 118 -23.79 -8.34 13.36
CA GLU A 118 -22.87 -9.47 13.46
C GLU A 118 -21.40 -9.00 13.40
N PRO A 119 -20.51 -9.57 14.24
CA PRO A 119 -19.09 -9.24 14.21
C PRO A 119 -18.48 -9.50 12.83
N ARG A 120 -17.80 -8.48 12.29
CA ARG A 120 -17.09 -8.59 11.00
C ARG A 120 -15.63 -8.90 11.23
N TYR A 121 -15.10 -9.84 10.46
CA TYR A 121 -13.69 -10.24 10.51
C TYR A 121 -12.92 -9.77 9.29
N ARG A 122 -11.58 -9.76 9.40
CA ARG A 122 -10.70 -9.39 8.30
C ARG A 122 -10.71 -10.46 7.21
N SER A 123 -10.68 -10.04 5.96
CA SER A 123 -10.55 -10.96 4.83
C SER A 123 -9.13 -11.56 4.73
N GLY A 124 -9.01 -12.73 4.08
CA GLY A 124 -7.73 -13.35 3.72
C GLY A 124 -6.76 -12.37 3.04
N LYS A 125 -7.29 -11.58 2.09
CA LYS A 125 -6.56 -10.52 1.39
C LYS A 125 -5.97 -9.48 2.33
N THR A 126 -6.74 -9.03 3.32
CA THR A 126 -6.28 -8.06 4.31
C THR A 126 -5.15 -8.65 5.15
N MET A 127 -5.33 -9.85 5.67
CA MET A 127 -4.30 -10.56 6.45
C MET A 127 -3.01 -10.77 5.65
N ASN A 128 -3.13 -11.15 4.37
CA ASN A 128 -1.98 -11.30 3.48
C ASN A 128 -1.24 -9.98 3.20
N GLN A 129 -1.93 -8.83 3.26
CA GLN A 129 -1.26 -7.53 3.20
C GLN A 129 -0.49 -7.20 4.50
N TYR A 130 -0.98 -7.62 5.67
CA TYR A 130 -0.21 -7.56 6.93
C TYR A 130 1.02 -8.44 6.85
N ALA A 131 0.85 -9.70 6.45
CA ALA A 131 1.96 -10.63 6.26
C ALA A 131 3.01 -10.08 5.27
N ALA A 132 2.58 -9.42 4.18
CA ALA A 132 3.49 -8.79 3.21
C ALA A 132 4.31 -7.63 3.82
N ALA A 133 3.67 -6.73 4.56
CA ALA A 133 4.36 -5.60 5.19
C ALA A 133 5.36 -6.08 6.25
N ILE A 134 4.97 -7.06 7.06
CA ILE A 134 5.83 -7.66 8.07
C ILE A 134 6.99 -8.42 7.42
N THR A 135 6.74 -9.21 6.37
CA THR A 135 7.79 -9.91 5.62
C THR A 135 8.80 -8.90 5.04
N GLN A 136 8.33 -7.79 4.45
CA GLN A 136 9.22 -6.72 3.98
C GLN A 136 10.03 -6.09 5.12
N PHE A 137 9.40 -5.87 6.28
CA PHE A 137 10.10 -5.42 7.48
C PHE A 137 11.22 -6.38 7.86
N TYR A 138 10.95 -7.68 8.01
CA TYR A 138 11.99 -8.66 8.28
C TYR A 138 13.05 -8.71 7.17
N MET A 139 12.69 -8.62 5.89
CA MET A 139 13.70 -8.62 4.81
C MET A 139 14.63 -7.41 4.81
N SER A 140 14.18 -6.26 5.31
CA SER A 140 14.98 -5.03 5.36
C SER A 140 15.69 -4.83 6.69
N ALA A 141 15.07 -5.24 7.80
CA ALA A 141 15.71 -5.28 9.11
C ALA A 141 16.75 -6.42 9.18
N ALA A 142 16.46 -7.60 8.60
CA ALA A 142 17.31 -8.79 8.62
C ALA A 142 18.43 -8.80 7.57
N GLY A 143 18.73 -7.65 6.95
CA GLY A 143 20.05 -7.46 6.32
C GLY A 143 21.22 -7.66 7.30
N PHE A 144 20.95 -7.85 8.61
CA PHE A 144 21.97 -7.95 9.66
C PHE A 144 21.81 -9.03 10.75
N TYR A 145 20.71 -9.82 10.89
CA TYR A 145 20.58 -10.68 12.10
C TYR A 145 20.43 -12.19 11.95
N GLU A 146 19.71 -12.81 11.00
CA GLU A 146 19.88 -14.27 10.81
C GLU A 146 19.16 -14.82 9.58
N THR A 147 19.92 -15.54 8.76
CA THR A 147 19.51 -16.37 7.63
C THR A 147 18.27 -17.24 7.95
N ARG A 148 18.09 -17.71 9.19
CA ARG A 148 16.96 -18.56 9.59
C ARG A 148 15.60 -17.85 9.55
N ILE A 149 15.55 -16.55 9.84
CA ILE A 149 14.30 -15.78 9.84
C ILE A 149 13.91 -15.47 8.38
N ALA A 150 14.86 -15.06 7.55
CA ALA A 150 14.62 -14.85 6.12
C ALA A 150 14.19 -16.13 5.38
N TYR A 151 14.80 -17.27 5.71
CA TYR A 151 14.49 -18.57 5.09
C TYR A 151 13.16 -19.16 5.56
N GLY A 152 12.77 -18.91 6.82
CA GLY A 152 11.44 -19.27 7.31
C GLY A 152 10.33 -18.47 6.61
N PHE A 153 10.62 -17.23 6.20
CA PHE A 153 9.70 -16.32 5.50
C PHE A 153 9.64 -16.48 3.99
N SER A 154 10.68 -16.98 3.32
CA SER A 154 10.61 -17.48 1.95
C SER A 154 9.98 -18.88 1.99
N GLY A 155 8.69 -18.98 1.69
CA GLY A 155 7.91 -20.23 1.71
C GLY A 155 8.32 -21.33 0.72
N ASP A 156 9.62 -21.62 0.55
CA ASP A 156 10.12 -22.91 0.10
C ASP A 156 11.60 -23.07 0.44
N ARG A 157 12.00 -24.32 0.68
CA ARG A 157 13.36 -24.79 1.00
C ARG A 157 14.35 -24.24 -0.04
N LEU A 158 15.12 -23.22 0.32
CA LEU A 158 16.14 -22.61 -0.54
C LEU A 158 17.21 -23.63 -0.95
N LEU A 159 17.40 -23.79 -2.26
CA LEU A 159 18.72 -24.13 -2.81
C LEU A 159 19.65 -22.91 -2.61
N PRO A 160 20.96 -23.09 -2.37
CA PRO A 160 21.89 -21.98 -2.21
C PRO A 160 21.85 -21.08 -3.45
N GLY A 161 21.51 -19.79 -3.28
CA GLY A 161 21.56 -18.79 -4.35
C GLY A 161 20.23 -18.29 -4.91
N GLN A 162 19.07 -18.83 -4.48
CA GLN A 162 17.76 -18.30 -4.90
C GLN A 162 16.90 -17.86 -3.71
N VAL A 163 16.96 -16.57 -3.37
CA VAL A 163 16.02 -15.96 -2.41
C VAL A 163 14.66 -15.81 -3.09
N SER A 164 13.78 -16.79 -2.89
CA SER A 164 12.36 -16.68 -3.27
C SER A 164 11.67 -15.67 -2.36
N ARG A 165 11.00 -14.67 -2.94
CA ARG A 165 10.17 -13.68 -2.19
C ARG A 165 8.78 -14.23 -1.84
N SER A 166 8.63 -15.55 -1.69
CA SER A 166 7.41 -16.16 -1.16
C SER A 166 7.24 -15.80 0.33
N ARG A 167 6.04 -15.98 0.90
CA ARG A 167 5.70 -15.59 2.29
C ARG A 167 5.53 -16.84 3.17
N ALA A 168 6.07 -16.84 4.40
CA ALA A 168 5.86 -17.90 5.40
C ALA A 168 4.37 -18.13 5.68
N VAL A 169 3.68 -17.02 5.93
CA VAL A 169 2.30 -17.03 6.39
C VAL A 169 1.45 -16.51 5.25
N ARG A 170 0.61 -17.40 4.71
CA ARG A 170 -0.39 -17.08 3.71
C ARG A 170 -1.73 -17.60 4.20
N VAL A 171 -2.71 -16.72 4.21
CA VAL A 171 -4.10 -17.08 4.46
C VAL A 171 -4.77 -17.38 3.12
N LYS A 172 -5.63 -18.40 3.09
CA LYS A 172 -6.45 -18.73 1.92
C LYS A 172 -7.30 -17.52 1.56
N GLU A 173 -7.22 -17.09 0.31
CA GLU A 173 -8.08 -16.05 -0.25
C GLU A 173 -9.21 -16.72 -1.03
N VAL A 174 -10.43 -16.22 -0.87
CA VAL A 174 -11.53 -16.52 -1.78
C VAL A 174 -11.52 -15.39 -2.81
N GLU A 175 -11.25 -15.72 -4.06
CA GLU A 175 -11.34 -14.75 -5.16
C GLU A 175 -12.78 -14.74 -5.69
N GLU A 176 -13.47 -13.63 -5.47
CA GLU A 176 -14.75 -13.37 -6.14
C GLU A 176 -14.48 -12.78 -7.53
N ALA A 177 -15.24 -13.24 -8.52
CA ALA A 177 -15.18 -12.66 -9.85
C ALA A 177 -15.56 -11.17 -9.80
N PRO A 178 -14.86 -10.30 -10.53
CA PRO A 178 -15.22 -8.89 -10.58
C PRO A 178 -16.62 -8.74 -11.16
N LYS A 179 -17.46 -7.93 -10.52
CA LYS A 179 -18.76 -7.54 -11.07
C LYS A 179 -18.51 -6.68 -12.31
N LEU A 180 -19.17 -7.02 -13.40
CA LEU A 180 -19.11 -6.25 -14.64
C LEU A 180 -20.13 -5.12 -14.59
N LEU A 181 -19.83 -4.03 -15.30
CA LEU A 181 -20.74 -2.91 -15.49
C LEU A 181 -21.25 -3.01 -16.93
N ASP A 182 -22.54 -3.29 -17.08
CA ASP A 182 -23.17 -3.40 -18.40
C ASP A 182 -23.51 -2.00 -18.95
N GLU A 183 -23.69 -1.90 -20.27
CA GLU A 183 -24.04 -0.64 -20.94
C GLU A 183 -25.25 0.11 -20.33
N PRO A 184 -26.39 -0.52 -20.00
CA PRO A 184 -27.52 0.19 -19.40
C PRO A 184 -27.18 0.74 -18.01
N ASP A 185 -26.41 0.00 -17.21
CA ASP A 185 -25.97 0.43 -15.89
C ASP A 185 -24.97 1.60 -15.98
N ALA A 186 -24.05 1.54 -16.95
CA ALA A 186 -23.12 2.62 -17.23
C ALA A 186 -23.85 3.91 -17.63
N LYS A 187 -24.88 3.80 -18.48
CA LYS A 187 -25.71 4.95 -18.88
C LYS A 187 -26.46 5.54 -17.69
N SER A 188 -27.14 4.69 -16.91
CA SER A 188 -27.88 5.10 -15.70
C SER A 188 -26.98 5.79 -14.68
N LEU A 189 -25.76 5.24 -14.48
CA LEU A 189 -24.75 5.85 -13.62
C LEU A 189 -24.37 7.26 -14.09
N LEU A 190 -24.08 7.42 -15.39
CA LEU A 190 -23.72 8.72 -15.94
C LEU A 190 -24.87 9.74 -15.85
N GLU A 191 -26.11 9.31 -16.08
CA GLU A 191 -27.32 10.14 -15.96
C GLU A 191 -27.56 10.66 -14.53
N THR A 192 -27.22 9.84 -13.52
CA THR A 192 -27.38 10.21 -12.10
C THR A 192 -26.35 11.24 -11.64
N ILE A 193 -25.18 11.32 -12.28
CA ILE A 193 -24.11 12.25 -11.91
C ILE A 193 -24.43 13.65 -12.45
N THR A 194 -24.81 14.55 -11.55
CA THR A 194 -25.17 15.95 -11.87
C THR A 194 -23.95 16.86 -12.01
N ASN A 195 -22.85 16.57 -11.30
CA ASN A 195 -21.62 17.35 -11.38
C ASN A 195 -20.89 17.05 -12.70
N ARG A 196 -20.73 18.06 -13.55
CA ARG A 196 -20.07 17.94 -14.87
C ARG A 196 -18.65 17.37 -14.78
N ARG A 197 -17.86 17.78 -13.78
CA ARG A 197 -16.50 17.29 -13.55
C ARG A 197 -16.51 15.80 -13.27
N ASP A 198 -17.38 15.37 -12.36
CA ASP A 198 -17.45 13.97 -11.94
C ASP A 198 -18.04 13.10 -13.06
N ARG A 199 -19.00 13.64 -13.83
CA ARG A 199 -19.57 12.98 -15.01
C ARG A 199 -18.52 12.77 -16.10
N PHE A 200 -17.73 13.79 -16.42
CA PHE A 200 -16.60 13.69 -17.35
C PHE A 200 -15.58 12.64 -16.86
N LEU A 201 -15.21 12.69 -15.57
CA LEU A 201 -14.24 11.76 -14.99
C LEU A 201 -14.71 10.30 -15.09
N VAL A 202 -15.96 10.02 -14.76
CA VAL A 202 -16.53 8.67 -14.82
C VAL A 202 -16.66 8.20 -16.26
N ALA A 203 -17.13 9.04 -17.18
CA ALA A 203 -17.22 8.71 -18.60
C ALA A 203 -15.84 8.39 -19.18
N LEU A 204 -14.84 9.20 -18.87
CA LEU A 204 -13.45 8.99 -19.28
C LEU A 204 -12.95 7.62 -18.81
N MET A 205 -13.22 7.26 -17.55
CA MET A 205 -12.78 5.98 -17.00
C MET A 205 -13.50 4.78 -17.62
N ILE A 206 -14.81 4.88 -17.86
CA ILE A 206 -15.60 3.82 -18.50
C ILE A 206 -15.07 3.55 -19.92
N GLU A 207 -14.81 4.60 -20.68
CA GLU A 207 -14.45 4.48 -22.09
C GLU A 207 -12.99 4.05 -22.31
N THR A 208 -12.07 4.62 -21.53
CA THR A 208 -10.63 4.42 -21.75
C THR A 208 -10.01 3.35 -20.85
N GLY A 209 -10.73 2.92 -19.80
CA GLY A 209 -10.23 1.98 -18.80
C GLY A 209 -9.06 2.51 -17.97
N VAL A 210 -8.78 3.83 -17.99
CA VAL A 210 -7.73 4.41 -17.14
C VAL A 210 -8.05 4.20 -15.66
N ARG A 211 -7.02 3.93 -14.86
CA ARG A 211 -7.22 3.78 -13.41
C ARG A 211 -7.57 5.13 -12.80
N ILE A 212 -8.36 5.13 -11.71
CA ILE A 212 -8.72 6.36 -11.00
C ILE A 212 -7.51 7.24 -10.63
N GLY A 213 -6.39 6.63 -10.20
CA GLY A 213 -5.17 7.38 -9.88
C GLY A 213 -4.46 7.99 -11.08
N GLU A 214 -4.72 7.48 -12.29
CA GLU A 214 -4.24 8.06 -13.55
C GLU A 214 -5.15 9.22 -13.96
N ALA A 215 -6.48 9.01 -13.92
CA ALA A 215 -7.47 10.04 -14.25
C ALA A 215 -7.36 11.26 -13.32
N LEU A 216 -7.27 11.05 -12.00
CA LEU A 216 -7.05 12.12 -11.01
C LEU A 216 -5.65 12.75 -11.09
N GLY A 217 -4.72 12.13 -11.83
CA GLY A 217 -3.37 12.63 -12.04
C GLY A 217 -3.18 13.40 -13.35
N LEU A 218 -4.23 13.50 -14.18
CA LEU A 218 -4.21 14.27 -15.42
C LEU A 218 -4.15 15.76 -15.13
N ARG A 219 -3.43 16.48 -15.97
CA ARG A 219 -3.40 17.93 -16.05
C ARG A 219 -3.92 18.37 -17.42
N THR A 220 -4.26 19.64 -17.56
CA THR A 220 -4.74 20.20 -18.83
C THR A 220 -3.74 19.97 -19.98
N GLU A 221 -2.43 20.03 -19.70
CA GLU A 221 -1.36 19.73 -20.66
C GLU A 221 -1.37 18.29 -21.20
N ASP A 222 -2.06 17.37 -20.52
CA ASP A 222 -2.16 15.97 -20.91
C ASP A 222 -3.38 15.68 -21.79
N LEU A 223 -4.30 16.64 -21.94
CA LEU A 223 -5.57 16.47 -22.66
C LEU A 223 -5.44 17.01 -24.08
N HIS A 224 -5.42 16.12 -25.07
CA HIS A 224 -5.21 16.43 -26.47
C HIS A 224 -6.49 16.03 -27.21
N LEU A 225 -7.55 16.81 -27.02
CA LEU A 225 -8.92 16.43 -27.40
C LEU A 225 -9.29 16.81 -28.85
N PHE A 226 -8.37 17.40 -29.59
CA PHE A 226 -8.57 17.77 -31.00
C PHE A 226 -7.98 16.71 -31.94
N HIS A 227 -8.45 16.72 -33.19
CA HIS A 227 -7.93 15.82 -34.23
C HIS A 227 -6.43 16.03 -34.50
N ASP A 228 -5.95 17.27 -34.36
CA ASP A 228 -4.54 17.62 -34.49
C ASP A 228 -4.06 18.37 -33.24
N SER A 229 -3.03 17.84 -32.60
CA SER A 229 -2.38 18.43 -31.42
C SER A 229 -0.89 18.75 -31.66
N ARG A 230 -0.47 18.87 -32.93
CA ARG A 230 0.90 19.28 -33.30
C ARG A 230 1.27 20.66 -32.80
N ALA A 231 0.29 21.57 -32.67
CA ALA A 231 0.49 22.91 -32.13
C ALA A 231 1.03 22.90 -30.69
N VAL A 232 0.76 21.85 -29.92
CA VAL A 232 1.27 21.64 -28.55
C VAL A 232 2.43 20.62 -28.51
N GLY A 233 3.03 20.32 -29.66
CA GLY A 233 4.20 19.44 -29.77
C GLY A 233 3.87 17.94 -29.68
N CYS A 234 2.61 17.53 -29.85
CA CYS A 234 2.26 16.12 -29.89
C CYS A 234 2.28 15.56 -31.31
N ALA A 235 2.91 14.40 -31.47
CA ALA A 235 2.97 13.68 -32.74
C ALA A 235 1.80 12.71 -32.97
N SER A 236 0.98 12.45 -31.94
CA SER A 236 -0.15 11.54 -32.03
C SER A 236 -1.35 12.22 -32.72
N SER A 237 -1.95 11.51 -33.66
CA SER A 237 -3.15 11.93 -34.38
C SER A 237 -4.43 11.52 -33.62
N GLY A 238 -5.47 12.33 -33.76
CA GLY A 238 -6.78 12.09 -33.16
C GLY A 238 -6.85 12.47 -31.67
N PRO A 239 -8.05 12.52 -31.08
CA PRO A 239 -8.22 12.83 -29.67
C PRO A 239 -7.59 11.77 -28.75
N HIS A 240 -6.80 12.20 -27.77
CA HIS A 240 -6.13 11.33 -26.82
C HIS A 240 -5.75 12.04 -25.52
N LEU A 241 -5.29 11.25 -24.54
CA LEU A 241 -4.70 11.73 -23.30
C LEU A 241 -3.33 11.11 -23.04
N HIS A 242 -2.47 11.85 -22.34
CA HIS A 242 -1.17 11.36 -21.89
C HIS A 242 -1.18 10.99 -20.41
N VAL A 243 -1.13 9.71 -20.11
CA VAL A 243 -0.89 9.24 -18.73
C VAL A 243 0.61 9.32 -18.45
N ARG A 244 1.00 10.16 -17.50
CA ARG A 244 2.39 10.28 -17.04
C ARG A 244 2.46 10.13 -15.53
N ARG A 245 3.52 9.48 -15.03
CA ARG A 245 3.79 9.40 -13.60
C ARG A 245 4.43 10.70 -13.13
N ARG A 246 3.79 11.38 -12.19
CA ARG A 246 4.27 12.63 -11.59
C ARG A 246 3.84 12.72 -10.12
N GLN A 247 4.50 13.56 -9.34
CA GLN A 247 4.01 13.89 -8.00
C GLN A 247 2.88 14.92 -8.12
N ASN A 248 1.66 14.50 -7.79
CA ASN A 248 0.50 15.38 -7.82
C ASN A 248 0.18 15.91 -6.41
N PRO A 249 -0.33 17.16 -6.29
CA PRO A 249 -0.75 17.72 -5.00
C PRO A 249 -1.80 16.88 -4.26
N ASN A 250 -2.68 16.21 -5.01
CA ASN A 250 -3.71 15.30 -4.49
C ASN A 250 -3.19 13.88 -4.20
N ALA A 251 -1.87 13.64 -4.29
CA ALA A 251 -1.21 12.35 -4.14
C ALA A 251 -1.64 11.25 -5.14
N ALA A 252 -2.40 11.58 -6.19
CA ALA A 252 -2.72 10.64 -7.26
C ALA A 252 -1.45 10.28 -8.05
N LEU A 253 -1.27 9.00 -8.35
CA LEU A 253 -0.06 8.48 -8.97
C LEU A 253 -0.39 7.36 -9.96
N SER A 254 0.19 7.42 -11.17
CA SER A 254 0.17 6.27 -12.07
C SER A 254 1.01 5.14 -11.52
N LYS A 255 0.45 3.93 -11.55
CA LYS A 255 1.14 2.72 -11.11
C LYS A 255 2.35 2.42 -11.99
N SER A 256 2.23 2.65 -13.30
CA SER A 256 3.33 2.53 -14.25
C SER A 256 4.24 3.75 -14.17
N SER A 257 5.56 3.56 -14.26
CA SER A 257 6.51 4.65 -14.48
C SER A 257 6.52 5.12 -15.93
N ASN A 258 6.21 4.22 -16.86
CA ASN A 258 6.31 4.50 -18.28
C ASN A 258 5.08 5.30 -18.74
N PRO A 259 5.28 6.47 -19.37
CA PRO A 259 4.18 7.25 -19.90
C PRO A 259 3.54 6.51 -21.08
N ARG A 260 2.25 6.74 -21.28
CA ARG A 260 1.52 6.20 -22.45
C ARG A 260 0.46 7.18 -22.94
N MET A 261 0.17 7.09 -24.22
CA MET A 261 -0.97 7.74 -24.85
C MET A 261 -2.17 6.80 -24.77
N VAL A 262 -3.36 7.35 -24.50
CA VAL A 262 -4.62 6.61 -24.50
C VAL A 262 -5.61 7.38 -25.40
N PRO A 263 -6.12 6.75 -26.48
CA PRO A 263 -7.10 7.41 -27.34
C PRO A 263 -8.42 7.65 -26.60
N VAL A 264 -9.14 8.70 -27.00
CA VAL A 264 -10.49 9.00 -26.50
C VAL A 264 -11.45 9.19 -27.67
N THR A 265 -12.73 8.93 -27.45
CA THR A 265 -13.77 9.17 -28.44
C THR A 265 -14.25 10.62 -28.39
N GLU A 266 -15.01 10.98 -29.42
CA GLU A 266 -15.69 12.27 -29.51
C GLU A 266 -16.71 12.49 -28.39
N ALA A 267 -17.31 11.43 -27.83
CA ALA A 267 -18.27 11.54 -26.74
C ALA A 267 -17.63 12.13 -25.48
N VAL A 268 -16.44 11.63 -25.11
CA VAL A 268 -15.64 12.17 -23.99
C VAL A 268 -15.16 13.59 -24.29
N CYS A 269 -14.77 13.88 -25.54
CA CYS A 269 -14.38 15.24 -25.93
C CYS A 269 -15.54 16.22 -25.74
N THR A 270 -16.74 15.83 -26.16
CA THR A 270 -17.96 16.64 -26.00
C THR A 270 -18.25 16.91 -24.52
N LEU A 271 -18.14 15.90 -23.65
CA LEU A 271 -18.36 16.06 -22.21
C LEU A 271 -17.36 17.02 -21.54
N TYR A 272 -16.15 17.16 -22.08
CA TYR A 272 -15.15 18.11 -21.56
C TYR A 272 -15.51 19.56 -21.89
N HIS A 273 -16.18 19.81 -23.02
CA HIS A 273 -16.49 21.14 -23.51
C HIS A 273 -17.87 21.68 -23.08
N LEU A 274 -18.69 20.86 -22.43
CA LEU A 274 -20.04 21.21 -21.94
C LEU A 274 -20.02 21.92 -20.57
#